data_AF-A0A443YVK6-F1
#
_entry.id   AF-A0A443YVK6-F1
#
_cell.length_a   1.000
_cell.length_b   1.000
_cell.length_c   1.000
_cell.angle_alpha   90.00
_cell.angle_beta   90.00
_cell.angle_gamma   90.00
#
_symmetry.space_group_name_H-M   'P 1'
#
loop_
_entity.id
_entity.type
_entity.pdbx_description
1 polymer ?
#
loop_
_entity_poly.entity_id
_entity_poly.type
_entity_poly.pdbx_seq_one_letter_code
_entity_poly.pdbx_strand_id
1 'polypeptide(L)'
;MNHKYFVFIVSILMLSACTTGKLYYKNSSGNRVLGCNVEFVGMPSVDKFAVEYALSHCAKSAVEKGHSLEPEQEYLLELDTTIPQAPSGMTWDHELAKNEYESGNLSKKEYGYIVAHIDMGLSDN
;
A
#
# COMPACT_ATOMS: atom_id res chain seq x y z
N MET A 1 -38.96 11.49 -7.03
CA MET A 1 -37.85 10.56 -7.35
C MET A 1 -38.21 9.21 -6.76
N ASN A 2 -38.53 8.21 -7.59
CA ASN A 2 -39.19 6.99 -7.12
C ASN A 2 -38.27 6.22 -6.16
N HIS A 3 -38.81 5.80 -5.01
CA HIS A 3 -38.10 5.08 -3.94
C HIS A 3 -37.28 3.88 -4.47
N LYS A 4 -37.76 3.24 -5.55
CA LYS A 4 -37.08 2.17 -6.29
C LYS A 4 -35.70 2.57 -6.86
N TYR A 5 -35.54 3.81 -7.35
CA TYR A 5 -34.25 4.29 -7.87
C TYR A 5 -33.29 4.67 -6.76
N PHE A 6 -33.80 5.17 -5.63
CA PHE A 6 -32.97 5.50 -4.46
C PHE A 6 -32.37 4.25 -3.83
N VAL A 7 -33.14 3.17 -3.69
CA VAL A 7 -32.65 1.86 -3.22
C VAL A 7 -31.56 1.30 -4.14
N PHE A 8 -31.71 1.48 -5.47
CA PHE A 8 -30.72 0.98 -6.43
C PHE A 8 -29.38 1.74 -6.35
N ILE A 9 -29.40 3.05 -6.10
CA ILE A 9 -28.20 3.88 -5.95
C ILE A 9 -27.46 3.56 -4.62
N VAL A 10 -28.20 3.31 -3.54
CA VAL A 10 -27.61 2.93 -2.24
C VAL A 10 -26.97 1.54 -2.29
N SER A 11 -27.54 0.58 -3.03
CA SER A 11 -26.95 -0.76 -3.17
C SER A 11 -25.63 -0.78 -3.95
N ILE A 12 -25.40 0.15 -4.88
CA ILE A 12 -24.14 0.23 -5.66
C ILE A 12 -22.97 0.75 -4.81
N LEU A 13 -23.26 1.55 -3.78
CA LEU A 13 -22.25 2.11 -2.87
C LEU A 13 -21.68 1.08 -1.86
N MET A 14 -22.25 -0.12 -1.78
CA MET A 14 -21.80 -1.21 -0.90
C MET A 14 -20.75 -2.13 -1.55
N LEU A 15 -20.25 -1.80 -2.73
CA LEU A 15 -19.09 -2.49 -3.30
C LEU A 15 -17.88 -2.21 -2.41
N SER A 16 -17.34 -3.25 -1.79
CA SER A 16 -16.14 -3.22 -0.96
C SER A 16 -15.03 -2.44 -1.66
N ALA A 17 -14.58 -1.35 -1.04
CA ALA A 17 -13.51 -0.52 -1.57
C ALA A 17 -12.15 -1.21 -1.33
N CYS A 18 -11.78 -2.15 -2.19
CA CYS A 18 -10.42 -2.66 -2.23
C CYS A 18 -9.50 -1.60 -2.84
N THR A 19 -8.35 -1.36 -2.23
CA THR A 19 -7.33 -0.48 -2.81
C THR A 19 -6.24 -1.35 -3.42
N THR A 20 -6.04 -1.23 -4.73
CA THR A 20 -5.12 -2.10 -5.49
C THR A 20 -4.05 -1.29 -6.20
N GLY A 21 -2.89 -1.90 -6.44
CA GLY A 21 -1.82 -1.32 -7.23
C GLY A 21 -1.04 -2.35 -8.03
N LYS A 22 -0.51 -1.95 -9.18
CA LYS A 22 0.33 -2.80 -10.04
C LYS A 22 1.60 -2.07 -10.42
N LEU A 23 2.73 -2.77 -10.38
CA LEU A 23 3.99 -2.32 -10.95
C LEU A 23 4.31 -3.16 -12.17
N TYR A 24 4.66 -2.51 -13.27
CA TYR A 24 5.25 -3.15 -14.44
C TYR A 24 6.67 -2.62 -14.66
N TYR A 25 7.60 -3.50 -15.01
CA TYR A 25 8.95 -3.13 -15.39
C TYR A 25 9.32 -3.70 -16.76
N LYS A 26 10.37 -3.16 -17.37
CA LYS A 26 11.02 -3.74 -18.54
C LYS A 26 12.24 -4.54 -18.10
N ASN A 27 12.27 -5.81 -18.47
CA ASN A 27 13.43 -6.65 -18.21
C ASN A 27 14.59 -6.33 -19.17
N SER A 28 15.73 -7.01 -19.00
CA SER A 28 16.91 -6.83 -19.85
C SER A 28 16.70 -7.12 -21.34
N SER A 29 15.67 -7.91 -21.69
CA SER A 29 15.27 -8.18 -23.07
C SER A 29 14.31 -7.12 -23.64
N GLY A 30 13.92 -6.12 -22.85
CA GLY A 30 12.94 -5.09 -23.21
C GLY A 30 11.48 -5.52 -23.05
N ASN A 31 11.21 -6.71 -22.51
CA ASN A 31 9.85 -7.20 -22.31
C ASN A 31 9.21 -6.54 -21.10
N ARG A 32 7.94 -6.14 -21.26
CA ARG A 32 7.10 -5.64 -20.16
C ARG A 32 6.64 -6.80 -19.29
N VAL A 33 6.98 -6.78 -18.01
CA VAL A 33 6.68 -7.83 -17.02
C VAL A 33 5.87 -7.23 -15.88
N LEU A 34 4.83 -7.94 -15.43
CA LEU A 34 4.13 -7.60 -14.20
C LEU A 34 5.04 -7.96 -13.02
N GLY A 35 5.57 -6.95 -12.33
CA GLY A 35 6.47 -7.13 -11.20
C GLY A 35 5.71 -7.42 -9.92
N CYS A 36 4.74 -6.59 -9.59
CA CYS A 36 3.90 -6.76 -8.40
C CYS A 36 2.44 -6.40 -8.70
N ASN A 37 1.54 -7.10 -8.01
CA ASN A 37 0.11 -6.81 -7.95
C ASN A 37 -0.30 -6.92 -6.49
N VAL A 38 -0.67 -5.81 -5.88
CA VAL A 38 -0.97 -5.70 -4.45
C VAL A 38 -2.40 -5.23 -4.23
N GLU A 39 -3.00 -5.73 -3.16
CA GLU A 39 -4.36 -5.39 -2.76
C GLU A 39 -4.41 -5.29 -1.23
N PHE A 40 -5.00 -4.21 -0.75
CA PHE A 40 -5.27 -3.99 0.66
C PHE A 40 -6.76 -3.71 0.86
N VAL A 41 -7.31 -4.29 1.92
CA VAL A 41 -8.73 -4.20 2.26
C VAL A 41 -8.88 -3.75 3.69
N GLY A 42 -9.31 -2.51 3.87
CA GLY A 42 -9.57 -1.95 5.19
C GLY A 42 -10.17 -0.55 5.09
N MET A 43 -9.33 0.45 5.30
CA MET A 43 -9.73 1.85 5.23
C MET A 43 -9.11 2.47 3.98
N PRO A 44 -9.89 2.81 2.93
CA PRO A 44 -9.32 3.28 1.65
C PRO A 44 -8.35 4.46 1.77
N SER A 45 -8.59 5.35 2.75
CA SER A 45 -7.70 6.51 2.99
C SER A 45 -6.34 6.16 3.62
N VAL A 46 -6.20 4.96 4.18
CA VAL A 46 -4.97 4.35 4.71
C VAL A 46 -4.40 3.37 3.69
N ASP A 47 -5.24 2.51 3.12
CA ASP A 47 -4.84 1.45 2.18
C ASP A 47 -4.12 2.01 0.94
N LYS A 48 -4.43 3.25 0.51
CA LYS A 48 -3.68 3.92 -0.56
C LYS A 48 -2.18 4.05 -0.26
N PHE A 49 -1.83 4.26 1.01
CA PHE A 49 -0.44 4.38 1.45
C PHE A 49 0.20 3.00 1.61
N ALA A 50 -0.57 1.98 2.00
CA ALA A 50 -0.10 0.60 2.01
C ALA A 50 0.27 0.12 0.58
N VAL A 51 -0.59 0.42 -0.40
CA VAL A 51 -0.30 0.16 -1.82
C VAL A 51 0.94 0.93 -2.28
N GLU A 52 1.03 2.22 -1.96
CA GLU A 52 2.19 3.06 -2.31
C GLU A 52 3.51 2.51 -1.75
N TYR A 53 3.52 2.10 -0.48
CA TYR A 53 4.66 1.46 0.17
C TYR A 53 5.10 0.18 -0.56
N ALA A 54 4.16 -0.74 -0.78
CA ALA A 54 4.45 -2.01 -1.41
C ALA A 54 4.95 -1.85 -2.86
N LEU A 55 4.37 -0.92 -3.62
CA LEU A 55 4.82 -0.60 -4.97
C LEU A 55 6.23 0.05 -4.96
N SER A 56 6.55 0.90 -3.99
CA SER A 56 7.89 1.47 -3.83
C SER A 56 8.95 0.39 -3.56
N HIS A 57 8.67 -0.53 -2.63
CA HIS A 57 9.57 -1.66 -2.36
C HIS A 57 9.75 -2.56 -3.60
N CYS A 58 8.66 -2.82 -4.33
CA CYS A 58 8.73 -3.57 -5.58
C CYS A 58 9.57 -2.86 -6.64
N ALA A 59 9.39 -1.54 -6.79
CA ALA A 59 10.12 -0.72 -7.74
C ALA A 59 11.63 -0.71 -7.46
N LYS A 60 12.01 -0.49 -6.19
CA LYS A 60 13.40 -0.53 -5.72
C LYS A 60 14.03 -1.90 -5.99
N SER A 61 13.34 -2.99 -5.65
CA SER A 61 13.83 -4.35 -5.93
C SER A 61 13.97 -4.65 -7.43
N ALA A 62 13.08 -4.13 -8.27
CA ALA A 62 13.17 -4.31 -9.73
C ALA A 62 14.43 -3.62 -10.29
N VAL A 63 14.70 -2.39 -9.86
CA VAL A 63 15.90 -1.64 -10.29
C VAL A 63 17.18 -2.28 -9.77
N GLU A 64 17.20 -2.77 -8.52
CA GLU A 64 18.34 -3.53 -7.98
C GLU A 64 18.66 -4.79 -8.80
N LYS A 65 17.64 -5.41 -9.41
CA LYS A 65 17.78 -6.57 -10.32
C LYS A 65 18.17 -6.17 -11.76
N GLY A 66 18.43 -4.90 -12.02
CA GLY A 66 18.81 -4.37 -13.34
C GLY A 66 17.64 -4.23 -14.32
N HIS A 67 16.40 -4.15 -13.82
CA HIS A 67 15.24 -3.84 -14.64
C HIS A 67 14.98 -2.32 -14.70
N SER A 68 14.31 -1.85 -15.74
CA SER A 68 13.92 -0.44 -15.86
C SER A 68 12.42 -0.25 -15.63
N LEU A 69 12.04 0.87 -15.04
CA LEU A 69 10.64 1.22 -14.81
C LEU A 69 10.07 1.98 -16.01
N GLU A 70 8.75 2.04 -16.10
CA GLU A 70 8.06 2.98 -16.99
C GLU A 70 8.16 4.40 -16.37
N PRO A 71 8.32 5.49 -17.15
CA PRO A 71 8.52 6.85 -16.62
C PRO A 71 7.46 7.29 -15.60
N GLU A 72 6.20 6.88 -15.81
CA GLU A 72 5.08 7.15 -14.91
C GLU A 72 5.18 6.45 -13.54
N GLN A 73 6.09 5.49 -13.38
CA GLN A 73 6.31 4.71 -12.16
C GLN A 73 7.65 5.05 -11.49
N GLU A 74 8.51 5.88 -12.10
CA GLU A 74 9.82 6.24 -11.55
C GLU A 74 9.71 6.97 -10.19
N TYR A 75 8.64 7.72 -9.96
CA TYR A 75 8.38 8.39 -8.68
C TYR A 75 8.39 7.44 -7.48
N LEU A 76 8.08 6.14 -7.70
CA LEU A 76 8.09 5.12 -6.65
C LEU A 76 9.48 4.92 -6.03
N LEU A 77 10.54 5.26 -6.77
CA LEU A 77 11.92 5.19 -6.28
C LEU A 77 12.25 6.35 -5.31
N GLU A 78 11.55 7.48 -5.44
CA GLU A 78 11.79 8.70 -4.66
C GLU A 78 11.01 8.72 -3.35
N LEU A 79 10.06 7.79 -3.18
CA LEU A 79 9.26 7.69 -1.97
C LEU A 79 10.14 7.32 -0.77
N ASP A 80 10.10 8.18 0.25
CA ASP A 80 10.59 7.87 1.58
C ASP A 80 9.66 6.84 2.23
N THR A 81 10.14 5.60 2.31
CA THR A 81 9.47 4.43 2.88
C THR A 81 9.99 4.11 4.29
N THR A 82 10.52 5.10 5.00
CA THR A 82 10.95 4.92 6.39
C THR A 82 9.75 4.60 7.28
N ILE A 83 9.88 3.54 8.09
CA ILE A 83 8.90 3.17 9.11
C ILE A 83 9.29 3.87 10.42
N PRO A 84 8.36 4.59 11.08
CA PRO A 84 8.65 5.19 12.38
C PRO A 84 8.97 4.10 13.40
N GLN A 85 9.80 4.42 14.40
CA GLN A 85 10.12 3.45 15.45
C GLN A 85 8.86 3.08 16.26
N ALA A 86 8.72 1.79 16.56
CA ALA A 86 7.70 1.32 17.47
C ALA A 86 7.93 1.89 18.89
N PRO A 87 6.87 1.99 19.72
CA PRO A 87 7.00 2.28 21.14
C PRO A 87 8.08 1.45 21.83
N SER A 88 8.76 2.04 22.81
CA SER A 88 9.96 1.47 23.42
C SER A 88 9.75 0.03 23.91
N GLY A 89 10.60 -0.88 23.44
CA GLY A 89 10.57 -2.30 23.80
C GLY A 89 9.48 -3.12 23.09
N MET A 90 8.80 -2.55 22.10
CA MET A 90 7.80 -3.23 21.28
C MET A 90 8.25 -3.37 19.83
N THR A 91 7.64 -4.31 19.13
CA THR A 91 7.74 -4.46 17.67
C THR A 91 6.37 -4.11 17.08
N TRP A 92 6.35 -3.56 15.87
CA TRP A 92 5.09 -3.31 15.18
C TRP A 92 4.37 -4.63 14.88
N ASP A 93 3.15 -4.74 15.37
CA ASP A 93 2.14 -5.67 14.89
C ASP A 93 0.87 -4.89 14.51
N HIS A 94 -0.12 -5.56 13.91
CA HIS A 94 -1.35 -4.90 13.46
C HIS A 94 -2.15 -4.28 14.60
N GLU A 95 -2.12 -4.88 15.80
CA GLU A 95 -2.88 -4.40 16.96
C GLU A 95 -2.26 -3.10 17.49
N LEU A 96 -0.95 -3.08 17.69
CA LEU A 96 -0.20 -1.92 18.13
C LEU A 96 -0.32 -0.77 17.13
N ALA A 97 -0.12 -1.04 15.84
CA ALA A 97 -0.22 -0.04 14.79
C ALA A 97 -1.62 0.60 14.74
N LYS A 98 -2.67 -0.22 14.89
CA LYS A 98 -4.04 0.26 14.95
C LYS A 98 -4.28 1.12 16.18
N ASN A 99 -3.84 0.68 17.36
CA ASN A 99 -4.04 1.41 18.62
C ASN A 99 -3.33 2.78 18.60
N GLU A 100 -2.10 2.84 18.08
CA GLU A 100 -1.34 4.09 17.94
C GLU A 100 -1.99 5.04 16.92
N TYR A 101 -2.56 4.53 15.82
CA TYR A 101 -3.33 5.32 14.86
C TYR A 101 -4.63 5.87 15.47
N GLU A 102 -5.41 5.03 16.16
CA GLU A 102 -6.66 5.45 16.83
C GLU A 102 -6.39 6.46 17.96
N SER A 103 -5.23 6.38 18.60
CA SER A 103 -4.77 7.34 19.62
C SER A 103 -4.23 8.66 19.04
N GLY A 104 -4.11 8.77 17.71
CA GLY A 104 -3.62 9.96 17.02
C GLY A 104 -2.09 10.10 16.98
N ASN A 105 -1.34 9.05 17.36
CA ASN A 105 0.13 9.05 17.34
C ASN A 105 0.70 8.72 15.95
N LEU A 106 -0.11 8.13 15.07
CA LEU A 106 0.26 7.86 13.68
C LEU A 106 -0.62 8.65 12.72
N SER A 107 -0.03 9.21 11.67
CA SER A 107 -0.75 9.65 10.50
C SER A 107 -1.29 8.47 9.69
N LYS A 108 -2.23 8.74 8.77
CA LYS A 108 -2.72 7.72 7.82
C LYS A 108 -1.62 7.11 6.97
N LYS A 109 -0.60 7.91 6.63
CA LYS A 109 0.55 7.46 5.83
C LYS A 109 1.39 6.48 6.63
N GLU A 110 1.78 6.86 7.84
CA GLU A 110 2.60 6.02 8.72
C GLU A 110 1.87 4.72 9.05
N TYR A 111 0.59 4.78 9.41
CA TYR A 111 -0.21 3.58 9.67
C TYR A 111 -0.29 2.66 8.46
N GLY A 112 -0.58 3.20 7.27
CA GLY A 112 -0.63 2.40 6.04
C GLY A 112 0.72 1.77 5.67
N TYR A 113 1.82 2.48 5.90
CA TYR A 113 3.16 1.97 5.67
C TYR A 113 3.53 0.85 6.65
N ILE A 114 3.21 1.01 7.93
CA ILE A 114 3.42 -0.03 8.95
C ILE A 114 2.62 -1.28 8.61
N VAL A 115 1.33 -1.15 8.25
CA VAL A 115 0.49 -2.28 7.84
C VAL A 115 1.11 -3.03 6.66
N ALA A 116 1.50 -2.32 5.60
CA ALA A 116 2.16 -2.94 4.46
C ALA A 116 3.50 -3.60 4.85
N HIS A 117 4.28 -2.96 5.71
CA HIS A 117 5.55 -3.49 6.20
C HIS A 117 5.38 -4.82 6.94
N ILE A 118 4.37 -4.93 7.81
CA ILE A 118 4.03 -6.16 8.52
C ILE A 118 3.53 -7.22 7.53
N ASP A 119 2.57 -6.87 6.66
CA ASP A 119 1.96 -7.81 5.70
C ASP A 119 2.96 -8.38 4.68
N MET A 120 4.02 -7.60 4.37
CA MET A 120 5.12 -8.02 3.52
C MET A 120 6.18 -8.86 4.26
N GLY A 121 6.04 -9.05 5.58
CA GLY A 121 6.99 -9.80 6.40
C GLY A 121 8.33 -9.08 6.60
N LEU A 122 8.34 -7.74 6.55
CA LEU A 122 9.55 -6.94 6.72
C LEU A 122 9.78 -6.51 8.18
N SER A 123 8.82 -6.77 9.07
CA SER A 123 8.85 -6.43 10.49
C SER A 123 9.69 -7.37 11.37
N ASP A 124 10.19 -8.48 10.81
CA ASP A 124 10.99 -9.47 11.55
C ASP A 124 12.49 -9.15 11.48
N ASN A 125 12.99 -8.41 12.49
CA ASN A 125 14.39 -8.36 12.92
C ASN A 125 14.51 -7.85 14.36
#